data_AF-A0A920M669-F1
#
_entry.id   AF-A0A920M669-F1
#
_cell.length_a   1.000
_cell.length_b   1.000
_cell.length_c   1.000
_cell.angle_alpha   90.00
_cell.angle_beta   90.00
_cell.angle_gamma   90.00
#
_symmetry.space_group_name_H-M   'P 1'
#
loop_
_entity.id
_entity.type
_entity.pdbx_description
1 polymer ?
#
loop_
_entity_poly.entity_id
_entity_poly.type
_entity_poly.pdbx_seq_one_letter_code
_entity_poly.pdbx_strand_id
1 'polypeptide(L)'
;MEEIQRESMDYDVVVVGAGPSGLSAAIKIKQLAKENNKEISVCIVEKGSEVGAHILSGNVFDPIALNELIPDWKDLGAPLNTEVKKDSVRYLLNENTTIPTPTFLTPTFKNHGNYIISLGNLCRWMAEYAEGMEIDIFPGFPASSLIVENEKIVGVTTGDMGISFEGSRKDSFEPGVELRAKYTILSEGCRGTSR
;
A
#
# COMPACT_ATOMS: atom_id res chain seq x y z
N MET A 1 30.80 -15.69 11.39
CA MET A 1 30.18 -14.61 10.58
C MET A 1 30.35 -13.35 11.40
N GLU A 2 30.92 -12.29 10.82
CA GLU A 2 30.92 -10.98 11.48
C GLU A 2 29.48 -10.59 11.79
N GLU A 3 29.26 -10.16 13.04
CA GLU A 3 28.00 -9.62 13.51
C GLU A 3 27.79 -8.27 12.81
N ILE A 4 26.87 -8.22 11.86
CA ILE A 4 26.55 -6.98 11.14
C ILE A 4 25.74 -6.13 12.10
N GLN A 5 26.29 -5.01 12.52
CA GLN A 5 25.54 -4.01 13.26
C GLN A 5 24.62 -3.27 12.28
N ARG A 6 23.31 -3.41 12.47
CA ARG A 6 22.28 -2.68 11.71
C ARG A 6 21.83 -1.47 12.53
N GLU A 7 21.59 -0.35 11.87
CA GLU A 7 20.88 0.75 12.51
C GLU A 7 19.44 0.32 12.81
N SER A 8 18.89 0.80 13.93
CA SER A 8 17.54 0.46 14.37
C SER A 8 16.72 1.72 14.64
N MET A 9 15.47 1.73 14.18
CA MET A 9 14.48 2.76 14.48
C MET A 9 13.26 2.12 15.14
N ASP A 10 12.75 2.76 16.19
CA ASP A 10 11.58 2.29 16.95
C ASP A 10 10.31 3.04 16.55
N TYR A 11 9.24 2.29 16.26
CA TYR A 11 7.90 2.79 15.99
C TYR A 11 6.86 2.07 16.86
N ASP A 12 5.68 2.65 17.03
CA ASP A 12 4.56 1.89 17.59
C ASP A 12 3.99 0.91 16.57
N VAL A 13 3.90 1.33 15.30
CA VAL A 13 3.38 0.52 14.20
C VAL A 13 4.27 0.63 12.97
N VAL A 14 4.66 -0.51 12.41
CA VAL A 14 5.27 -0.61 11.08
C VAL A 14 4.27 -1.25 10.11
N VAL A 15 4.07 -0.64 8.95
CA VAL A 15 3.21 -1.11 7.88
C VAL A 15 4.06 -1.46 6.66
N VAL A 16 3.92 -2.69 6.15
CA VAL A 16 4.67 -3.17 4.99
C VAL A 16 3.80 -3.03 3.74
N GLY A 17 4.16 -2.08 2.89
CA GLY A 17 3.50 -1.76 1.62
C GLY A 17 2.63 -0.50 1.68
N ALA A 18 2.91 0.46 0.80
CA ALA A 18 2.12 1.68 0.62
C ALA A 18 1.04 1.49 -0.46
N GLY A 19 0.35 0.35 -0.41
CA GLY A 19 -0.87 0.12 -1.19
C GLY A 19 -2.11 0.73 -0.53
N PRO A 20 -3.29 0.60 -1.14
CA PRO A 20 -4.52 1.19 -0.60
C PRO A 20 -4.84 0.66 0.81
N SER A 21 -4.58 -0.62 1.10
CA SER A 21 -4.80 -1.19 2.44
C SER A 21 -3.82 -0.67 3.49
N GLY A 22 -2.51 -0.60 3.16
CA GLY A 22 -1.48 -0.12 4.08
C GLY A 22 -1.66 1.36 4.41
N LEU A 23 -1.88 2.19 3.39
CA LEU A 23 -2.17 3.62 3.56
C LEU A 23 -3.45 3.83 4.38
N SER A 24 -4.52 3.08 4.09
CA SER A 24 -5.78 3.19 4.85
C SER A 24 -5.59 2.82 6.32
N ALA A 25 -4.85 1.75 6.61
CA ALA A 25 -4.59 1.32 7.97
C ALA A 25 -3.79 2.39 8.75
N ALA A 26 -2.72 2.90 8.15
CA ALA A 26 -1.87 3.92 8.77
C ALA A 26 -2.65 5.21 9.06
N ILE A 27 -3.43 5.69 8.09
CA ILE A 27 -4.31 6.86 8.24
C ILE A 27 -5.31 6.64 9.38
N LYS A 28 -6.02 5.50 9.38
CA LYS A 28 -7.03 5.22 10.40
C LYS A 28 -6.43 5.12 11.80
N ILE A 29 -5.24 4.52 11.93
CA ILE A 29 -4.51 4.45 13.19
C ILE A 29 -4.20 5.86 13.72
N LYS A 30 -3.69 6.77 12.88
CA LYS A 30 -3.41 8.14 13.31
C LYS A 30 -4.68 8.95 13.60
N GLN A 31 -5.76 8.75 12.86
CA GLN A 31 -7.07 9.34 13.18
C GLN A 31 -7.54 8.90 14.57
N LEU A 32 -7.54 7.59 14.85
CA LEU A 32 -7.93 7.05 16.15
C LEU A 32 -6.99 7.50 17.28
N ALA A 33 -5.68 7.59 17.01
CA ALA A 33 -4.71 8.10 17.97
C ALA A 33 -5.05 9.54 18.39
N LYS A 34 -5.33 10.40 17.40
CA LYS A 34 -5.75 11.79 17.61
C LYS A 34 -7.07 11.87 18.40
N GLU A 35 -8.08 11.10 18.02
CA GLU A 35 -9.37 11.04 18.72
C GLU A 35 -9.22 10.63 20.20
N ASN A 36 -8.26 9.74 20.49
CA ASN A 36 -8.00 9.24 21.83
C ASN A 36 -6.89 10.01 22.58
N ASN A 37 -6.40 11.14 22.04
CA ASN A 37 -5.29 11.93 22.58
C ASN A 37 -4.05 11.07 22.90
N LYS A 38 -3.67 10.19 21.98
CA LYS A 38 -2.46 9.37 22.05
C LYS A 38 -1.50 9.76 20.96
N GLU A 39 -0.23 9.80 21.29
CA GLU A 39 0.85 9.84 20.31
C GLU A 39 1.19 8.41 19.91
N ILE A 40 1.09 8.13 18.61
CA ILE A 40 1.42 6.84 18.01
C ILE A 40 2.33 7.13 16.81
N SER A 41 3.54 6.60 16.82
CA SER A 41 4.46 6.68 15.68
C SER A 41 4.16 5.56 14.68
N VAL A 42 4.00 5.92 13.41
CA VAL A 42 3.65 4.99 12.33
C VAL A 42 4.62 5.16 11.18
N CYS A 43 5.21 4.05 10.75
CA CYS A 43 6.10 3.99 9.60
C CYS A 43 5.51 3.06 8.53
N ILE A 44 5.58 3.47 7.27
CA ILE A 44 5.25 2.64 6.10
C ILE A 44 6.51 2.42 5.28
N VAL A 45 6.82 1.17 4.97
CA VAL A 45 7.87 0.81 4.00
C VAL A 45 7.27 0.41 2.66
N GLU A 46 7.82 0.92 1.57
CA GLU A 46 7.38 0.60 0.20
C GLU A 46 8.56 0.20 -0.67
N LYS A 47 8.39 -0.90 -1.41
CA LYS A 47 9.43 -1.43 -2.32
C LYS A 47 9.60 -0.58 -3.57
N GLY A 48 8.51 -0.02 -4.09
CA GLY A 48 8.55 0.88 -5.24
C GLY A 48 9.40 2.10 -4.95
N SER A 49 10.11 2.61 -5.97
CA SER A 49 10.94 3.82 -5.85
C SER A 49 10.14 5.07 -5.44
N GLU A 50 8.82 5.01 -5.60
CA GLU A 50 7.84 5.97 -5.12
C GLU A 50 6.54 5.22 -4.82
N VAL A 51 5.66 5.81 -4.00
CA VAL A 51 4.31 5.26 -3.81
C VAL A 51 3.58 5.23 -5.15
N GLY A 52 2.89 4.12 -5.43
CA GLY A 52 2.16 3.94 -6.69
C GLY A 52 2.98 3.30 -7.82
N ALA A 53 4.31 3.25 -7.75
CA ALA A 53 5.14 2.69 -8.83
C ALA A 53 4.86 1.21 -9.12
N HIS A 54 4.50 0.43 -8.08
CA HIS A 54 4.16 -0.99 -8.19
C HIS A 54 2.65 -1.27 -8.12
N ILE A 55 1.82 -0.22 -8.16
CA ILE A 55 0.36 -0.37 -8.13
C ILE A 55 -0.17 -0.56 -9.55
N LEU A 56 -0.69 -1.74 -9.84
CA LEU A 56 -1.27 -2.10 -11.14
C LEU A 56 -2.74 -2.50 -10.99
N SER A 57 -3.65 -1.74 -11.62
CA SER A 57 -5.08 -2.05 -11.65
C SER A 57 -5.78 -1.32 -12.81
N GLY A 58 -6.76 -1.96 -13.47
CA GLY A 58 -7.67 -1.33 -14.44
C GLY A 58 -8.89 -0.65 -13.79
N ASN A 59 -8.71 -0.13 -12.59
CA ASN A 59 -9.69 -0.03 -11.51
C ASN A 59 -11.04 0.65 -11.85
N VAL A 60 -12.13 -0.02 -11.45
CA VAL A 60 -13.43 0.61 -11.17
C VAL A 60 -13.62 0.64 -9.66
N PHE A 61 -13.50 1.83 -9.07
CA PHE A 61 -13.38 2.04 -7.64
C PHE A 61 -14.74 2.35 -7.01
N ASP A 62 -15.12 1.51 -6.04
CA ASP A 62 -16.25 1.77 -5.14
C ASP A 62 -15.80 2.73 -4.03
N PRO A 63 -16.39 3.94 -3.92
CA PRO A 63 -15.94 4.96 -2.98
C PRO A 63 -16.36 4.69 -1.52
N ILE A 64 -17.13 3.64 -1.20
CA ILE A 64 -17.68 3.42 0.16
C ILE A 64 -16.59 3.49 1.24
N ALA A 65 -15.50 2.75 1.08
CA ALA A 65 -14.42 2.72 2.08
C ALA A 65 -13.67 4.06 2.17
N LEU A 66 -13.51 4.76 1.04
CA LEU A 66 -12.87 6.08 1.04
C LEU A 66 -13.78 7.15 1.67
N ASN A 67 -15.10 7.06 1.46
CA ASN A 67 -16.09 7.91 2.12
C ASN A 67 -16.07 7.72 3.64
N GLU A 68 -15.80 6.51 4.13
CA GLU A 68 -15.65 6.24 5.56
C GLU A 68 -14.32 6.79 6.11
N LEU A 69 -13.23 6.59 5.38
CA LEU A 69 -11.89 6.96 5.84
C LEU A 69 -11.61 8.47 5.76
N ILE A 70 -12.00 9.11 4.65
CA ILE A 70 -11.75 10.54 4.36
C ILE A 70 -13.01 11.14 3.73
N PRO A 71 -14.07 11.45 4.52
CA PRO A 71 -15.38 11.83 3.97
C PRO A 71 -15.38 13.04 3.02
N ASP A 72 -14.40 13.94 3.18
CA ASP A 72 -14.18 15.17 2.43
C ASP A 72 -13.14 15.02 1.30
N TRP A 73 -12.80 13.79 0.88
CA TRP A 73 -11.80 13.52 -0.17
C TRP A 73 -12.03 14.30 -1.47
N LYS A 74 -13.28 14.66 -1.80
CA LYS A 74 -13.62 15.47 -2.98
C LYS A 74 -13.06 16.88 -2.88
N ASP A 75 -13.26 17.52 -1.74
CA ASP A 75 -12.82 18.90 -1.50
C ASP A 75 -11.29 18.96 -1.32
N LEU A 76 -10.70 17.86 -0.85
CA LEU A 76 -9.26 17.65 -0.73
C LEU A 76 -8.58 17.25 -2.06
N GLY A 77 -9.33 17.14 -3.16
CA GLY A 77 -8.78 16.95 -4.50
C GLY A 77 -8.32 15.52 -4.83
N ALA A 78 -8.90 14.49 -4.20
CA ALA A 78 -8.57 13.11 -4.55
C ALA A 78 -8.85 12.82 -6.05
N PRO A 79 -8.02 12.00 -6.73
CA PRO A 79 -8.05 11.86 -8.19
C PRO A 79 -9.19 10.94 -8.72
N LEU A 80 -10.40 11.08 -8.19
CA LEU A 80 -11.61 10.35 -8.59
C LEU A 80 -12.49 11.22 -9.50
N ASN A 81 -12.01 11.49 -10.71
CA ASN A 81 -12.62 12.48 -11.62
C ASN A 81 -13.61 11.89 -12.64
N THR A 82 -13.63 10.57 -12.81
CA THR A 82 -14.40 9.91 -13.89
C THR A 82 -15.45 8.97 -13.32
N GLU A 83 -16.66 9.45 -13.10
CA GLU A 83 -17.79 8.62 -12.68
C GLU A 83 -18.21 7.64 -13.79
N VAL A 84 -18.53 6.39 -13.42
CA VAL A 84 -19.02 5.38 -14.36
C VAL A 84 -20.43 5.74 -14.84
N LYS A 85 -20.56 6.00 -16.15
CA LYS A 85 -21.84 6.33 -16.78
C LYS A 85 -22.57 5.13 -17.39
N LYS A 86 -21.83 4.10 -17.80
CA LYS A 86 -22.38 2.95 -18.52
C LYS A 86 -21.53 1.71 -18.32
N ASP A 87 -22.19 0.62 -17.97
CA ASP A 87 -21.62 -0.73 -17.95
C ASP A 87 -21.96 -1.49 -19.24
N SER A 88 -21.04 -2.32 -19.71
CA SER A 88 -21.24 -3.19 -20.88
C SER A 88 -20.45 -4.47 -20.73
N VAL A 89 -21.14 -5.61 -20.69
CA VAL A 89 -20.55 -6.94 -20.75
C VAL A 89 -20.78 -7.51 -22.16
N ARG A 90 -19.73 -8.06 -22.76
CA ARG A 90 -19.77 -8.61 -24.12
C ARG A 90 -19.02 -9.92 -24.20
N TYR A 91 -19.57 -10.86 -24.95
CA TYR A 91 -18.85 -12.05 -25.39
C TYR A 91 -18.14 -11.75 -26.71
N LEU A 92 -16.84 -12.06 -26.77
CA LEU A 92 -16.05 -12.00 -28.00
C LEU A 92 -16.17 -13.36 -28.69
N LEU A 93 -16.84 -13.41 -29.85
CA LEU A 93 -17.05 -14.66 -30.59
C LEU A 93 -15.90 -14.93 -31.57
N ASN A 94 -15.39 -13.87 -32.18
CA ASN A 94 -14.23 -13.87 -33.07
C ASN A 94 -13.65 -12.45 -33.12
N GLU A 95 -12.62 -12.24 -33.95
CA GLU A 95 -11.89 -10.97 -34.07
C GLU A 95 -12.79 -9.76 -34.38
N ASN A 96 -13.89 -9.95 -35.10
CA ASN A 96 -14.76 -8.87 -35.57
C ASN A 96 -16.18 -8.90 -34.97
N THR A 97 -16.51 -9.92 -34.19
CA THR A 97 -17.89 -10.17 -33.75
C THR A 97 -17.98 -10.25 -32.22
N THR A 98 -18.86 -9.43 -31.67
CA THR A 98 -19.19 -9.44 -30.24
C THR A 98 -20.70 -9.47 -30.04
N ILE A 99 -21.16 -10.15 -28.99
CA ILE A 99 -22.57 -10.15 -28.58
C ILE A 99 -22.68 -9.50 -27.19
N PRO A 100 -23.54 -8.48 -27.02
CA PRO A 100 -23.78 -7.89 -25.70
C PRO A 100 -24.59 -8.82 -24.81
N THR A 101 -24.23 -8.88 -23.53
CA THR A 101 -25.01 -9.59 -22.51
C THR A 101 -26.02 -8.62 -21.91
N PRO A 102 -27.33 -8.96 -21.86
CA PRO A 102 -28.32 -8.14 -21.20
C PRO A 102 -27.96 -7.88 -19.73
N THR A 103 -28.00 -6.61 -19.30
CA THR A 103 -27.51 -6.17 -17.98
C THR A 103 -28.20 -6.85 -16.80
N PHE A 104 -29.43 -7.33 -16.95
CA PHE A 104 -30.14 -8.07 -15.90
C PHE A 104 -29.53 -9.46 -15.61
N LEU A 105 -28.78 -10.02 -16.57
CA LEU A 105 -28.01 -11.26 -16.40
C LEU A 105 -26.61 -11.00 -15.82
N THR A 106 -26.22 -9.73 -15.63
CA THR A 106 -24.90 -9.34 -15.12
C THR A 106 -25.01 -8.45 -13.87
N PRO A 107 -25.72 -8.87 -12.81
CA PRO A 107 -26.00 -8.02 -11.65
C PRO A 107 -24.73 -7.62 -10.87
N THR A 108 -23.66 -8.42 -10.95
CA THR A 108 -22.37 -8.16 -10.30
C THR A 108 -21.50 -7.11 -11.03
N PHE A 109 -21.94 -6.64 -12.21
CA PHE A 109 -21.23 -5.66 -13.02
C PHE A 109 -21.95 -4.30 -13.06
N LYS A 110 -22.68 -3.98 -11.99
CA LYS A 110 -23.34 -2.67 -11.82
C LYS A 110 -22.39 -1.73 -11.08
N ASN A 111 -21.94 -0.69 -11.76
CA ASN A 111 -20.95 0.26 -11.23
C ASN A 111 -21.50 1.68 -11.06
N HIS A 112 -22.82 1.83 -10.95
CA HIS A 112 -23.41 3.15 -10.69
C HIS A 112 -22.92 3.70 -9.35
N GLY A 113 -22.39 4.93 -9.35
CA GLY A 113 -21.76 5.55 -8.18
C GLY A 113 -20.25 5.26 -8.02
N ASN A 114 -19.67 4.40 -8.87
CA ASN A 114 -18.24 4.08 -8.87
C ASN A 114 -17.45 5.00 -9.82
N TYR A 115 -16.13 4.96 -9.71
CA TYR A 115 -15.21 5.81 -10.48
C TYR A 115 -14.18 4.98 -11.26
N ILE A 116 -13.86 5.40 -12.48
CA ILE A 116 -12.73 4.87 -13.27
C ILE A 116 -11.49 5.65 -12.88
N ILE A 117 -10.49 4.98 -12.30
CA ILE A 117 -9.31 5.66 -11.73
C ILE A 117 -7.99 4.97 -12.06
N SER A 118 -6.91 5.74 -11.92
CA SER A 118 -5.58 5.18 -11.66
C SER A 118 -5.43 4.93 -10.15
N LEU A 119 -5.40 3.66 -9.74
CA LEU A 119 -5.19 3.31 -8.34
C LEU A 119 -3.82 3.78 -7.82
N GLY A 120 -2.80 3.80 -8.69
CA GLY A 120 -1.49 4.34 -8.35
C GLY A 120 -1.55 5.83 -8.01
N ASN A 121 -2.31 6.62 -8.77
CA ASN A 121 -2.50 8.05 -8.47
C ASN A 121 -3.29 8.26 -7.18
N LEU A 122 -4.31 7.43 -6.92
CA LEU A 122 -5.02 7.47 -5.64
C LEU A 122 -4.07 7.17 -4.46
N CYS A 123 -3.22 6.15 -4.57
CA CYS A 123 -2.26 5.82 -3.51
C CYS A 123 -1.22 6.93 -3.31
N ARG A 124 -0.76 7.61 -4.39
CA ARG A 124 0.12 8.80 -4.27
C ARG A 124 -0.56 9.92 -3.48
N TRP A 125 -1.81 10.26 -3.84
CA TRP A 125 -2.58 11.26 -3.12
C TRP A 125 -2.82 10.86 -1.65
N MET A 126 -3.12 9.60 -1.38
CA MET A 126 -3.28 9.09 -0.01
C MET A 126 -1.97 9.12 0.78
N ALA A 127 -0.82 8.94 0.12
CA ALA A 127 0.49 9.07 0.76
C ALA A 127 0.77 10.52 1.17
N GLU A 128 0.52 11.49 0.30
CA GLU A 128 0.63 12.92 0.65
C GLU A 128 -0.30 13.28 1.83
N TYR A 129 -1.52 12.75 1.82
CA TYR A 129 -2.46 12.91 2.94
C TYR A 129 -1.92 12.28 4.24
N ALA A 130 -1.35 11.08 4.16
CA ALA A 130 -0.77 10.37 5.29
C ALA A 130 0.48 11.08 5.85
N GLU A 131 1.37 11.58 5.00
CA GLU A 131 2.54 12.38 5.40
C GLU A 131 2.11 13.66 6.14
N GLY A 132 1.04 14.31 5.69
CA GLY A 132 0.42 15.44 6.38
C GLY A 132 -0.12 15.12 7.78
N MET A 133 -0.26 13.84 8.11
CA MET A 133 -0.60 13.35 9.44
C MET A 133 0.63 12.94 10.27
N GLU A 134 1.86 13.22 9.81
CA GLU A 134 3.11 12.78 10.46
C GLU A 134 3.21 11.24 10.47
N ILE A 135 2.92 10.62 9.34
CA ILE A 135 3.22 9.21 9.06
C ILE A 135 4.49 9.19 8.23
N ASP A 136 5.51 8.46 8.68
CA ASP A 136 6.75 8.33 7.93
C ASP A 136 6.58 7.30 6.81
N ILE A 137 6.85 7.68 5.56
CA ILE A 137 6.74 6.81 4.39
C ILE A 137 8.11 6.68 3.72
N PHE A 138 8.62 5.46 3.63
CA PHE A 138 9.92 5.14 3.07
C PHE A 138 9.79 4.34 1.76
N PRO A 139 9.63 5.00 0.61
CA PRO A 139 9.70 4.35 -0.69
C PRO A 139 11.14 3.94 -1.04
N GLY A 140 11.28 2.86 -1.81
CA GLY A 140 12.57 2.27 -2.18
C GLY A 140 13.15 1.32 -1.14
N PHE A 141 12.47 1.12 0.00
CA PHE A 141 12.93 0.28 1.11
C PHE A 141 12.02 -0.94 1.24
N PRO A 142 12.30 -2.05 0.54
CA PRO A 142 11.54 -3.29 0.73
C PRO A 142 11.79 -3.87 2.13
N ALA A 143 10.72 -4.36 2.78
CA ALA A 143 10.87 -5.28 3.91
C ALA A 143 11.45 -6.61 3.38
N SER A 144 12.64 -6.98 3.86
CA SER A 144 13.38 -8.16 3.43
C SER A 144 13.14 -9.37 4.34
N SER A 145 12.98 -9.13 5.65
CA SER A 145 12.71 -10.16 6.65
C SER A 145 11.89 -9.63 7.83
N LEU A 146 11.20 -10.53 8.51
CA LEU A 146 10.56 -10.26 9.80
C LEU A 146 11.58 -10.39 10.93
N ILE A 147 11.56 -9.48 11.89
CA ILE A 147 12.33 -9.60 13.13
C ILE A 147 11.46 -10.38 14.12
N VAL A 148 11.93 -11.55 14.56
CA VAL A 148 11.19 -12.43 15.49
C VAL A 148 11.98 -12.62 16.78
N GLU A 149 11.38 -12.22 17.89
CA GLU A 149 11.93 -12.39 19.24
C GLU A 149 10.90 -13.09 20.12
N ASN A 150 11.31 -14.16 20.81
CA ASN A 150 10.42 -14.92 21.71
C ASN A 150 9.08 -15.30 21.07
N GLU A 151 9.12 -15.81 19.83
CA GLU A 151 7.95 -16.18 19.01
C GLU A 151 7.00 -15.02 18.67
N LYS A 152 7.46 -13.77 18.79
CA LYS A 152 6.69 -12.56 18.43
C LYS A 152 7.40 -11.80 17.33
N ILE A 153 6.62 -11.29 16.37
CA ILE A 153 7.11 -10.33 15.39
C ILE A 153 7.29 -8.99 16.10
N VAL A 154 8.50 -8.44 16.03
CA VAL A 154 8.89 -7.17 16.67
C VAL A 154 9.35 -6.13 15.65
N GLY A 155 9.11 -6.35 14.36
CA GLY A 155 9.50 -5.41 13.32
C GLY A 155 9.83 -6.08 11.99
N VAL A 156 10.49 -5.32 11.12
CA VAL A 156 11.04 -5.80 9.84
C VAL A 156 12.45 -5.25 9.62
N THR A 157 13.26 -5.96 8.85
CA THR A 157 14.54 -5.44 8.35
C THR A 157 14.38 -5.03 6.89
N THR A 158 14.98 -3.91 6.48
CA THR A 158 15.01 -3.50 5.07
C THR A 158 16.07 -4.30 4.29
N GLY A 159 16.06 -4.21 2.95
CA GLY A 159 17.03 -4.91 2.11
C GLY A 159 18.46 -4.37 2.25
N ASP A 160 19.45 -5.27 2.25
CA ASP A 160 20.87 -4.90 2.17
C ASP A 160 21.21 -4.36 0.78
N MET A 161 22.04 -3.31 0.75
CA MET A 161 22.54 -2.72 -0.49
C MET A 161 23.96 -3.21 -0.78
N GLY A 162 24.37 -3.18 -2.05
CA GLY A 162 25.73 -3.61 -2.44
C GLY A 162 25.95 -5.12 -2.42
N ILE A 163 24.90 -5.92 -2.58
CA ILE A 163 25.01 -7.38 -2.78
C ILE A 163 25.19 -7.71 -4.27
N SER A 164 26.06 -8.67 -4.58
CA SER A 164 26.26 -9.19 -5.94
C SER A 164 25.16 -10.16 -6.36
N PHE A 165 25.12 -10.49 -7.64
CA PHE A 165 24.18 -11.51 -8.14
C PHE A 165 24.46 -12.88 -7.49
N GLU A 166 25.73 -13.14 -7.17
CA GLU A 166 26.20 -14.35 -6.49
C GLU A 166 25.95 -14.32 -4.97
N GLY A 167 25.40 -13.23 -4.42
CA GLY A 167 25.11 -13.07 -2.99
C GLY A 167 26.31 -12.61 -2.14
N SER A 168 27.45 -12.29 -2.77
CA SER A 168 28.62 -11.74 -2.08
C SER A 168 28.48 -10.23 -1.84
N ARG A 169 29.04 -9.76 -0.71
CA ARG A 169 29.10 -8.33 -0.37
C ARG A 169 30.12 -7.64 -1.28
N LYS A 170 29.73 -6.54 -1.92
CA LYS A 170 30.65 -5.64 -2.66
C LYS A 170 31.28 -4.63 -1.70
N ASP A 171 32.26 -3.88 -2.20
CA ASP A 171 32.88 -2.77 -1.46
C ASP A 171 31.87 -1.67 -1.07
N SER A 172 30.76 -1.58 -1.80
CA SER A 172 29.65 -0.67 -1.54
C SER A 172 28.54 -1.29 -0.66
N PHE A 173 28.87 -2.32 0.13
CA PHE A 173 27.89 -2.97 0.99
C PHE A 173 27.41 -2.03 2.08
N GLU A 174 26.10 -1.91 2.20
CA GLU A 174 25.45 -1.17 3.28
C GLU A 174 24.35 -2.04 3.88
N PRO A 175 24.39 -2.29 5.20
CA PRO A 175 23.37 -3.11 5.83
C PRO A 175 22.02 -2.37 5.86
N GLY A 176 20.96 -3.11 5.55
CA GLY A 176 19.59 -2.63 5.77
C GLY A 176 19.31 -2.29 7.23
N VAL A 177 18.29 -1.46 7.43
CA VAL A 177 17.86 -0.89 8.71
C VAL A 177 16.83 -1.81 9.37
N GLU A 178 16.88 -1.93 10.69
CA GLU A 178 15.84 -2.55 11.50
C GLU A 178 14.75 -1.53 11.84
N LEU A 179 13.51 -1.81 11.45
CA LEU A 179 12.33 -1.04 11.85
C LEU A 179 11.57 -1.86 12.89
N ARG A 180 11.83 -1.56 14.16
CA ARG A 180 11.26 -2.26 15.31
C ARG A 180 9.93 -1.64 15.69
N ALA A 181 8.95 -2.48 15.99
CA ALA A 181 7.62 -2.02 16.37
C ALA A 181 6.87 -2.96 17.31
N LYS A 182 5.92 -2.37 18.06
CA LYS A 182 4.96 -3.13 18.88
C LYS A 182 4.00 -3.93 18.01
N TYR A 183 3.64 -3.38 16.84
CA TYR A 183 2.78 -4.04 15.86
C TYR A 183 3.34 -3.89 14.45
N THR A 184 3.34 -4.99 13.70
CA THR A 184 3.70 -5.03 12.28
C THR A 184 2.48 -5.43 11.46
N ILE A 185 2.07 -4.57 10.51
CA ILE A 185 0.97 -4.81 9.59
C ILE A 185 1.54 -5.21 8.23
N LEU A 186 1.19 -6.41 7.74
CA LEU A 186 1.61 -6.89 6.43
C LEU A 186 0.54 -6.56 5.39
N SER A 187 0.83 -5.62 4.49
CA SER A 187 -0.07 -5.13 3.44
C SER A 187 0.55 -5.16 2.04
N GLU A 188 1.41 -6.16 1.78
CA GLU A 188 2.18 -6.32 0.53
C GLU A 188 1.33 -6.67 -0.71
N GLY A 189 0.04 -6.93 -0.53
CA GLY A 189 -0.88 -7.29 -1.61
C GLY A 189 -0.81 -8.76 -2.03
N CYS A 190 -1.18 -9.02 -3.29
CA CYS A 190 -1.27 -10.37 -3.84
C CYS A 190 0.09 -11.09 -3.81
N ARG A 191 0.14 -12.25 -3.14
CA ARG A 191 1.37 -13.06 -2.98
C ARG A 191 2.51 -12.31 -2.28
N GLY A 192 2.20 -11.56 -1.22
CA GLY A 192 3.19 -10.97 -0.32
C GLY A 192 4.29 -11.95 0.09
N THR A 193 5.51 -11.41 0.12
CA THR A 193 6.77 -12.15 0.28
C THR A 193 7.22 -12.28 1.73
N SER A 194 6.67 -11.47 2.63
CA SER A 194 6.91 -11.56 4.06
C SER A 194 6.12 -12.76 4.62
N ARG A 195 6.73 -13.96 4.57
CA ARG A 195 6.21 -15.21 5.13
C ARG A 195 7.30 -15.95 5.89
#